data_AF-A0A1T4ZWQ6-F1
#
_entry.id   AF-A0A1T4ZWQ6-F1
#
_cell.length_a   1.000
_cell.length_b   1.000
_cell.length_c   1.000
_cell.angle_alpha   90.00
_cell.angle_beta   90.00
_cell.angle_gamma   90.00
#
_symmetry.space_group_name_H-M   'P 1'
#
loop_
_entity.id
_entity.type
_entity.pdbx_description
1 polymer ?
#
loop_
_entity_poly.entity_id
_entity_poly.type
_entity_poly.pdbx_seq_one_letter_code
_entity_poly.pdbx_strand_id
1 'polypeptide(L)'
;MRRLEIGPGAERLPGFETFNLFPGPFTDHVGDARKLPFKDGTFGEVYSSHCIEHIEWFDVEATIAEWARVLAPGGWLEVHTVDSTALMRAMLEWEETGETSRSAGAWKRELHKDHPFVAAAGRILCYAKRGDRGANMHRAILTPRYLRECFERAGLVDLETVDEPRGTKKHRGINMGLRGRKC
;
A
#
# COMPACT_ATOMS: atom_id res chain seq x y z
N MET A 1 -8.82 5.38 21.92
CA MET A 1 -9.65 5.36 20.70
C MET A 1 -9.28 4.13 19.89
N ARG A 2 -10.20 3.52 19.13
CA ARG A 2 -9.94 2.30 18.35
C ARG A 2 -8.99 2.59 17.19
N ARG A 3 -8.22 1.58 16.76
CA ARG A 3 -7.27 1.68 15.64
C ARG A 3 -7.40 0.48 14.72
N LEU A 4 -7.33 0.69 13.41
CA LEU A 4 -7.55 -0.35 12.40
C LEU A 4 -6.32 -0.52 11.50
N GLU A 5 -5.86 -1.75 11.35
CA GLU A 5 -4.85 -2.15 10.37
C GLU A 5 -5.56 -2.90 9.23
N ILE A 6 -5.43 -2.39 8.00
CA ILE A 6 -5.99 -3.02 6.80
C ILE A 6 -4.86 -3.78 6.09
N GLY A 7 -5.12 -5.05 5.77
CA GLY A 7 -4.13 -5.93 5.14
C GLY A 7 -2.96 -6.29 6.06
N PRO A 8 -3.22 -6.85 7.26
CA PRO A 8 -2.16 -7.19 8.21
C PRO A 8 -1.14 -8.18 7.65
N GLY A 9 0.05 -8.19 8.24
CA GLY A 9 1.09 -9.15 7.91
C GLY A 9 0.94 -10.51 8.58
N ALA A 10 2.07 -11.19 8.70
CA ALA A 10 2.20 -12.41 9.51
C ALA A 10 2.23 -12.11 11.03
N GLU A 11 2.04 -10.86 11.42
CA GLU A 11 2.01 -10.39 12.80
C GLU A 11 1.05 -9.21 12.91
N ARG A 12 0.61 -8.93 14.14
CA ARG A 12 -0.29 -7.83 14.48
C ARG A 12 0.50 -6.62 14.95
N LEU A 13 0.11 -5.43 14.51
CA LEU A 13 0.59 -4.20 15.15
C LEU A 13 -0.03 -4.01 16.55
N PRO A 14 0.77 -3.76 17.60
CA PRO A 14 0.26 -3.64 18.96
C PRO A 14 -0.88 -2.63 19.12
N GLY A 15 -2.04 -3.13 19.57
CA GLY A 15 -3.24 -2.35 19.83
C GLY A 15 -3.98 -1.83 18.59
N PHE A 16 -3.79 -2.50 17.44
CA PHE A 16 -4.65 -2.38 16.26
C PHE A 16 -5.60 -3.59 16.17
N GLU A 17 -6.85 -3.33 15.83
CA GLU A 17 -7.75 -4.32 15.23
C GLU A 17 -7.34 -4.55 13.77
N THR A 18 -7.55 -5.74 13.23
CA THR A 18 -7.11 -6.08 11.88
C THR A 18 -8.27 -6.40 10.94
N PHE A 19 -8.22 -5.85 9.72
CA PHE A 19 -9.18 -6.08 8.65
C PHE A 19 -8.49 -6.70 7.44
N ASN A 20 -8.98 -7.83 6.95
CA ASN A 20 -8.35 -8.54 5.84
C ASN A 20 -9.38 -9.17 4.89
N LEU A 21 -8.97 -9.41 3.64
CA LEU A 21 -9.83 -10.04 2.63
C LEU A 21 -10.11 -11.52 2.96
N PHE A 22 -9.16 -12.19 3.59
CA PHE A 22 -9.24 -13.60 3.95
C PHE A 22 -9.15 -13.79 5.46
N PRO A 23 -9.82 -14.82 6.00
CA PRO A 23 -9.63 -15.20 7.40
C PRO A 23 -8.19 -15.68 7.63
N GLY A 24 -7.70 -15.48 8.84
CA GLY A 24 -6.37 -15.93 9.25
C GLY A 24 -6.11 -15.74 10.75
N PRO A 25 -4.97 -16.24 11.26
CA PRO A 25 -4.66 -16.20 12.69
C PRO A 25 -4.61 -14.79 13.30
N PHE A 26 -4.40 -13.76 12.47
CA PHE A 26 -4.29 -12.36 12.89
C PHE A 26 -5.36 -11.48 12.23
N THR A 27 -6.53 -12.03 11.91
CA THR A 27 -7.64 -11.30 11.28
C THR A 27 -8.83 -11.23 12.23
N ASP A 28 -9.17 -10.02 12.70
CA ASP A 28 -10.37 -9.79 13.51
C ASP A 28 -11.62 -9.64 12.66
N HIS A 29 -11.48 -8.93 11.54
CA HIS A 29 -12.57 -8.58 10.64
C HIS A 29 -12.25 -9.07 9.22
N VAL A 30 -13.19 -9.78 8.60
CA VAL A 30 -13.06 -10.27 7.22
C VAL A 30 -13.97 -9.48 6.32
N GLY A 31 -13.44 -8.95 5.21
CA GLY A 31 -14.25 -8.27 4.20
C GLY A 31 -13.45 -7.57 3.12
N ASP A 32 -14.16 -6.86 2.25
CA ASP A 32 -13.58 -6.07 1.17
C ASP A 32 -13.20 -4.67 1.68
N ALA A 33 -11.93 -4.31 1.58
CA ALA A 33 -11.43 -3.02 2.07
C ALA A 33 -11.98 -1.82 1.28
N ARG A 34 -12.61 -2.04 0.12
CA ARG A 34 -13.35 -1.02 -0.64
C ARG A 34 -14.66 -0.60 0.04
N LYS A 35 -15.16 -1.39 1.00
CA LYS A 35 -16.39 -1.13 1.74
C LYS A 35 -16.30 -1.67 3.16
N LEU A 36 -15.86 -0.83 4.07
CA LEU A 36 -15.64 -1.19 5.47
C LEU A 36 -16.97 -1.24 6.23
N PRO A 37 -17.26 -2.31 6.98
CA PRO A 37 -18.51 -2.48 7.74
C PRO A 37 -18.50 -1.68 9.06
N PHE A 38 -17.92 -0.49 9.06
CA PHE A 38 -17.81 0.40 10.22
C PHE A 38 -18.53 1.71 9.98
N LYS A 39 -19.03 2.32 11.06
CA LYS A 39 -19.66 3.64 11.01
C LYS A 39 -18.60 4.71 10.75
N ASP A 40 -19.03 5.86 10.25
CA ASP A 40 -18.21 7.06 10.16
C ASP A 40 -17.63 7.39 11.54
N GLY A 41 -16.38 7.85 11.59
CA GLY A 41 -15.80 8.30 12.86
C GLY A 41 -15.45 7.21 13.87
N THR A 42 -15.37 5.95 13.46
CA THR A 42 -15.13 4.81 14.36
C THR A 42 -13.70 4.78 14.91
N PHE A 43 -12.70 5.12 14.10
CA PHE A 43 -11.29 4.93 14.44
C PHE A 43 -10.55 6.26 14.62
N GLY A 44 -9.61 6.29 15.57
CA GLY A 44 -8.66 7.39 15.71
C GLY A 44 -7.45 7.24 14.79
N GLU A 45 -7.24 6.03 14.26
CA GLU A 45 -6.14 5.74 13.36
C GLU A 45 -6.51 4.57 12.44
N VAL A 46 -6.18 4.71 11.16
CA VAL A 46 -6.25 3.66 10.14
C VAL A 46 -4.87 3.55 9.51
N TYR A 47 -4.33 2.35 9.49
CA TYR A 47 -3.02 2.04 8.93
C TYR A 47 -3.17 0.96 7.85
N SER A 48 -2.45 1.09 6.75
CA SER A 48 -2.38 0.09 5.69
C SER A 48 -0.97 0.04 5.12
N SER A 49 -0.41 -1.15 4.96
CA SER A 49 0.91 -1.33 4.34
C SER A 49 0.92 -2.45 3.32
N HIS A 50 1.23 -2.06 2.08
CA HIS A 50 1.23 -2.92 0.89
C HIS A 50 -0.10 -3.64 0.69
N CYS A 51 -1.18 -2.85 0.63
CA CYS A 51 -2.54 -3.34 0.43
C CYS A 51 -3.28 -2.59 -0.68
N ILE A 52 -3.16 -1.25 -0.71
CA ILE A 52 -3.89 -0.40 -1.66
C ILE A 52 -3.53 -0.71 -3.13
N GLU A 53 -2.31 -1.17 -3.42
CA GLU A 53 -1.90 -1.56 -4.76
C GLU A 53 -2.66 -2.78 -5.32
N HIS A 54 -3.33 -3.56 -4.46
CA HIS A 54 -4.16 -4.69 -4.85
C HIS A 54 -5.60 -4.30 -5.22
N ILE A 55 -5.97 -3.03 -5.01
CA ILE A 55 -7.26 -2.47 -5.43
C ILE A 55 -7.19 -2.09 -6.91
N GLU A 56 -8.27 -2.32 -7.64
CA GLU A 56 -8.37 -1.92 -9.05
C GLU A 56 -8.09 -0.41 -9.19
N TRP A 57 -7.28 -0.01 -10.17
CA TRP A 57 -6.80 1.37 -10.33
C TRP A 57 -7.91 2.44 -10.32
N PHE A 58 -9.10 2.10 -10.83
CA PHE A 58 -10.27 2.99 -10.85
C PHE A 58 -11.03 3.07 -9.52
N ASP A 59 -10.80 2.13 -8.59
CA ASP A 59 -11.42 2.07 -7.26
C ASP A 59 -10.53 2.68 -6.16
N VAL A 60 -9.26 2.99 -6.45
CA VAL A 60 -8.28 3.46 -5.45
C VAL A 60 -8.76 4.71 -4.71
N GLU A 61 -9.20 5.74 -5.44
CA GLU A 61 -9.63 7.00 -4.84
C GLU A 61 -10.84 6.79 -3.91
N ALA A 62 -11.85 6.05 -4.38
CA ALA A 62 -13.03 5.72 -3.59
C ALA A 62 -12.68 4.90 -2.34
N THR A 63 -11.68 4.02 -2.45
CA THR A 63 -11.19 3.20 -1.32
C THR A 63 -10.48 4.05 -0.27
N ILE A 64 -9.62 4.99 -0.68
CA ILE A 64 -8.99 5.96 0.25
C ILE A 64 -10.04 6.83 0.93
N ALA A 65 -11.08 7.26 0.20
CA ALA A 65 -12.20 8.00 0.77
C ALA A 65 -12.99 7.17 1.80
N GLU A 66 -13.21 5.87 1.54
CA GLU A 66 -13.83 4.94 2.49
C GLU A 66 -12.99 4.76 3.77
N TRP A 67 -11.66 4.70 3.64
CA TRP A 67 -10.76 4.62 4.78
C TRP A 67 -10.75 5.92 5.60
N ALA A 68 -10.83 7.07 4.93
CA ALA A 68 -11.00 8.37 5.57
C ALA A 68 -12.39 8.51 6.24
N ARG A 69 -13.46 7.95 5.66
CA ARG A 69 -14.82 7.99 6.22
C ARG A 69 -14.86 7.42 7.64
N VAL A 70 -14.23 6.25 7.85
CA VAL A 70 -14.25 5.56 9.14
C VAL A 70 -13.33 6.21 10.19
N LEU A 71 -12.50 7.17 9.82
CA LEU A 71 -11.75 7.99 10.79
C LEU A 71 -12.64 9.00 11.49
N ALA A 72 -12.38 9.23 12.78
CA ALA A 72 -12.93 10.35 13.52
C ALA A 72 -12.22 11.66 13.18
N PRO A 73 -12.87 12.83 13.40
CA PRO A 73 -12.20 14.11 13.34
C PRO A 73 -10.92 14.09 14.20
N GLY A 74 -9.81 14.53 13.62
CA GLY A 74 -8.48 14.47 14.22
C GLY A 74 -7.75 13.13 14.12
N GLY A 75 -8.39 12.09 13.57
CA GLY A 75 -7.77 10.78 13.36
C GLY A 75 -6.83 10.75 12.15
N TRP A 76 -5.92 9.78 12.11
CA TRP A 76 -4.88 9.68 11.07
C TRP A 76 -5.09 8.47 10.14
N LEU A 77 -4.96 8.68 8.83
CA LEU A 77 -4.78 7.63 7.85
C LEU A 77 -3.30 7.57 7.48
N GLU A 78 -2.66 6.41 7.55
CA GLU A 78 -1.29 6.16 7.09
C GLU A 78 -1.29 5.00 6.10
N VAL A 79 -0.80 5.24 4.88
CA VAL A 79 -0.77 4.27 3.79
C VAL A 79 0.65 4.13 3.26
N HIS A 80 1.13 2.89 3.22
CA HIS A 80 2.38 2.48 2.61
C HIS A 80 2.10 1.59 1.39
N THR A 81 2.80 1.85 0.29
CA THR A 81 2.65 1.11 -0.97
C THR A 81 3.95 1.13 -1.79
N VAL A 82 3.92 0.54 -2.99
CA VAL A 82 5.05 0.56 -3.93
C VAL A 82 5.20 1.94 -4.57
N ASP A 83 6.39 2.52 -4.48
CA ASP A 83 6.80 3.70 -5.25
C ASP A 83 7.04 3.30 -6.71
N SER A 84 5.98 3.36 -7.50
CA SER A 84 6.07 3.04 -8.92
C SER A 84 6.85 4.10 -9.68
N THR A 85 6.91 5.35 -9.21
CA THR A 85 7.70 6.41 -9.87
C THR A 85 9.18 6.08 -9.83
N ALA A 86 9.70 5.66 -8.66
CA ALA A 86 11.11 5.30 -8.53
C ALA A 86 11.48 4.06 -9.39
N LEU A 87 10.55 3.12 -9.54
CA LEU A 87 10.73 1.94 -10.39
C LEU A 87 10.67 2.28 -11.88
N MET A 88 9.69 3.07 -12.30
CA MET A 88 9.55 3.51 -13.70
C MET A 88 10.75 4.36 -14.13
N ARG A 89 11.29 5.23 -13.26
CA ARG A 89 12.51 5.99 -13.55
C ARG A 89 13.70 5.08 -13.84
N ALA A 90 13.89 4.01 -13.07
CA ALA A 90 14.96 3.04 -13.32
C ALA A 90 14.75 2.25 -14.62
N MET A 91 13.50 1.95 -14.97
CA MET A 91 13.18 1.32 -16.26
C MET A 91 13.50 2.23 -17.43
N LEU A 92 13.13 3.52 -17.35
CA LEU A 92 13.41 4.51 -18.38
C LEU A 92 14.90 4.77 -18.53
N GLU A 93 15.63 4.93 -17.41
CA GLU A 93 17.10 5.08 -17.42
C GLU A 93 17.78 3.91 -18.15
N TRP A 94 17.34 2.68 -17.86
CA TRP A 94 17.84 1.48 -18.52
C TRP A 94 17.49 1.43 -20.01
N GLU A 95 16.26 1.79 -20.39
CA GLU A 95 15.85 1.83 -21.80
C GLU A 95 16.67 2.84 -22.61
N GLU A 96 16.96 4.00 -22.00
CA GLU A 96 17.68 5.10 -22.65
C GLU A 96 19.19 4.87 -22.73
N THR A 97 19.78 4.22 -21.72
CA THR A 97 21.25 4.17 -21.54
C THR A 97 21.84 2.76 -21.55
N GLY A 98 21.02 1.72 -21.38
CA GLY A 98 21.47 0.35 -21.11
C GLY A 98 21.91 0.10 -19.66
N GLU A 99 21.93 1.12 -18.81
CA GLU A 99 22.37 1.07 -17.41
C GLU A 99 21.30 1.66 -16.47
N THR A 100 21.36 1.34 -15.17
CA THR A 100 20.58 2.05 -14.16
C THR A 100 21.31 2.12 -12.83
N SER A 101 21.17 3.25 -12.15
CA SER A 101 21.69 3.47 -10.79
C SER A 101 20.99 2.61 -9.72
N ARG A 102 19.83 2.03 -10.04
CA ARG A 102 19.02 1.24 -9.11
C ARG A 102 19.37 -0.25 -9.17
N SER A 103 19.77 -0.81 -8.04
CA SER A 103 19.95 -2.26 -7.92
C SER A 103 18.63 -3.02 -8.11
N ALA A 104 18.67 -4.12 -8.86
CA ALA A 104 17.56 -5.08 -8.97
C ALA A 104 17.18 -5.72 -7.62
N GLY A 105 18.13 -5.74 -6.67
CA GLY A 105 17.95 -6.30 -5.33
C GLY A 105 17.88 -7.83 -5.31
N ALA A 106 17.68 -8.39 -4.11
CA ALA A 106 17.65 -9.85 -3.91
C ALA A 106 16.25 -10.48 -4.02
N TRP A 107 15.19 -9.66 -4.08
CA TRP A 107 13.83 -10.17 -4.12
C TRP A 107 13.55 -10.83 -5.45
N LYS A 108 13.28 -12.14 -5.43
CA LYS A 108 12.94 -12.92 -6.63
C LYS A 108 14.04 -12.89 -7.71
N ARG A 109 15.30 -12.88 -7.26
CA ARG A 109 16.50 -12.91 -8.11
C ARG A 109 16.52 -14.08 -9.08
N GLU A 110 15.95 -15.22 -8.69
CA GLU A 110 15.81 -16.38 -9.55
C GLU A 110 14.91 -16.13 -10.78
N LEU A 111 13.95 -15.21 -10.66
CA LEU A 111 13.03 -14.85 -11.74
C LEU A 111 13.59 -13.73 -12.61
N HIS A 112 14.07 -12.65 -11.99
CA HIS A 112 14.53 -11.48 -12.75
C HIS A 112 15.99 -11.59 -13.22
N LYS A 113 16.80 -12.49 -12.65
CA LYS A 113 18.21 -12.73 -13.02
C LYS A 113 19.03 -11.44 -13.11
N ASP A 114 18.87 -10.56 -12.13
CA ASP A 114 19.48 -9.22 -12.06
C ASP A 114 19.15 -8.26 -13.22
N HIS A 115 18.24 -8.62 -14.11
CA HIS A 115 17.80 -7.73 -15.18
C HIS A 115 16.97 -6.57 -14.60
N PRO A 116 17.39 -5.30 -14.77
CA PRO A 116 16.77 -4.16 -14.10
C PRO A 116 15.32 -3.93 -14.51
N PHE A 117 15.02 -4.01 -15.82
CA PHE A 117 13.64 -3.93 -16.32
C PHE A 117 12.74 -5.01 -15.73
N VAL A 118 13.16 -6.29 -15.77
CA VAL A 118 12.36 -7.42 -15.26
C VAL A 118 12.15 -7.29 -13.76
N ALA A 119 13.16 -6.85 -13.01
CA ALA A 119 13.04 -6.61 -11.57
C ALA A 119 12.02 -5.50 -11.27
N ALA A 120 12.09 -4.37 -11.98
CA ALA A 120 11.16 -3.26 -11.78
C ALA A 120 9.72 -3.62 -12.19
N ALA A 121 9.53 -4.26 -13.36
CA ALA A 121 8.23 -4.74 -13.81
C ALA A 121 7.62 -5.74 -12.81
N GLY A 122 8.42 -6.67 -12.28
CA GLY A 122 7.98 -7.63 -11.26
C GLY A 122 7.58 -6.97 -9.94
N ARG A 123 8.21 -5.85 -9.56
CA ARG A 123 7.83 -5.07 -8.36
C ARG A 123 6.57 -4.24 -8.57
N ILE A 124 6.36 -3.70 -9.78
CA ILE A 124 5.18 -2.90 -10.12
C ILE A 124 3.95 -3.80 -10.25
N LEU A 125 4.02 -4.88 -11.03
CA LEU A 125 2.87 -5.72 -11.37
C LEU A 125 2.63 -6.85 -10.36
N CYS A 126 3.69 -7.27 -9.66
CA CYS A 126 3.69 -8.49 -8.85
C CYS A 126 3.20 -9.70 -9.68
N TYR A 127 2.67 -10.73 -9.03
CA TYR A 127 2.11 -11.91 -9.70
C TYR A 127 1.15 -12.64 -8.77
N ALA A 128 0.23 -13.40 -9.36
CA ALA A 128 -0.64 -14.30 -8.63
C ALA A 128 0.20 -15.42 -7.98
N LYS A 129 0.02 -15.64 -6.68
CA LYS A 129 0.61 -16.79 -6.00
C LYS A 129 -0.28 -18.01 -6.19
N ARG A 130 0.32 -19.20 -6.18
CA ARG A 130 -0.46 -20.45 -6.27
C ARG A 130 -1.50 -20.49 -5.16
N GLY A 131 -2.78 -20.54 -5.53
CA GLY A 131 -3.91 -20.67 -4.61
C GLY A 131 -4.47 -19.37 -4.04
N ASP A 132 -3.91 -18.20 -4.37
CA ASP A 132 -4.38 -16.90 -3.84
C ASP A 132 -5.48 -16.23 -4.69
N ARG A 133 -5.87 -16.86 -5.80
CA ARG A 133 -6.85 -16.35 -6.77
C ARG A 133 -6.51 -14.95 -7.32
N GLY A 134 -5.22 -14.62 -7.41
CA GLY A 134 -4.74 -13.33 -7.91
C GLY A 134 -4.80 -12.20 -6.88
N ALA A 135 -4.96 -12.51 -5.58
CA ALA A 135 -4.99 -11.51 -4.52
C ALA A 135 -3.65 -10.78 -4.32
N ASN A 136 -2.51 -11.39 -4.67
CA ASN A 136 -1.20 -10.73 -4.59
C ASN A 136 -0.85 -9.91 -5.84
N MET A 137 -1.67 -9.93 -6.91
CA MET A 137 -1.39 -9.10 -8.08
C MET A 137 -1.59 -7.63 -7.74
N HIS A 138 -0.70 -6.78 -8.22
CA HIS A 138 -0.94 -5.35 -8.17
C HIS A 138 -1.86 -4.97 -9.33
N ARG A 139 -2.88 -4.18 -9.03
CA ARG A 139 -3.96 -3.77 -9.94
C ARG A 139 -4.00 -2.27 -10.13
N ALA A 140 -3.14 -1.56 -9.41
CA ALA A 140 -2.91 -0.13 -9.53
C ALA A 140 -1.41 0.17 -9.55
N ILE A 141 -1.01 1.08 -10.44
CA ILE A 141 0.30 1.72 -10.41
C ILE A 141 0.15 3.00 -9.57
N LEU A 142 0.78 3.02 -8.40
CA LEU A 142 0.66 4.12 -7.46
C LEU A 142 1.93 4.98 -7.46
N THR A 143 1.72 6.30 -7.54
CA THR A 143 2.78 7.31 -7.55
C THR A 143 2.56 8.29 -6.40
N PRO A 144 3.63 8.97 -5.90
CA PRO A 144 3.50 9.90 -4.79
C PRO A 144 2.46 11.00 -5.01
N ARG A 145 2.42 11.54 -6.23
CA ARG A 145 1.48 12.59 -6.59
C ARG A 145 0.05 12.10 -6.59
N TYR A 146 -0.22 10.96 -7.23
CA TYR A 146 -1.58 10.42 -7.31
C TYR A 146 -2.11 10.01 -5.93
N LEU A 147 -1.28 9.39 -5.09
CA LEU A 147 -1.67 9.05 -3.73
C LEU A 147 -2.02 10.32 -2.94
N ARG A 148 -1.18 11.37 -3.02
CA ARG A 148 -1.47 12.67 -2.39
C ARG A 148 -2.80 13.27 -2.86
N GLU A 149 -3.06 13.28 -4.17
CA GLU A 149 -4.33 13.77 -4.73
C GLU A 149 -5.53 12.98 -4.17
N CYS A 150 -5.41 11.65 -3.99
CA CYS A 150 -6.46 10.84 -3.37
C CYS A 150 -6.70 11.24 -1.90
N PHE A 151 -5.63 11.49 -1.12
CA PHE A 151 -5.72 11.96 0.26
C PHE A 151 -6.42 13.33 0.36
N GLU A 152 -6.04 14.28 -0.50
CA GLU A 152 -6.61 15.62 -0.54
C GLU A 152 -8.11 15.58 -0.90
N ARG A 153 -8.49 14.80 -1.92
CA ARG A 153 -9.90 14.62 -2.32
C ARG A 153 -10.73 13.91 -1.26
N ALA A 154 -10.12 13.04 -0.46
CA ALA A 154 -10.75 12.42 0.70
C ALA A 154 -10.92 13.38 1.90
N GLY A 155 -10.47 14.64 1.78
CA GLY A 155 -10.59 15.65 2.83
C GLY A 155 -9.55 15.52 3.94
N LEU A 156 -8.46 14.80 3.70
CA LEU A 156 -7.35 14.67 4.65
C LEU A 156 -6.41 15.87 4.53
N VAL A 157 -6.00 16.40 5.68
CA VAL A 157 -5.10 17.55 5.84
C VAL A 157 -3.80 17.11 6.51
N ASP A 158 -2.86 18.04 6.73
CA ASP A 158 -1.57 17.77 7.40
C ASP A 158 -0.81 16.59 6.76
N LEU A 159 -0.71 16.60 5.43
CA LEU A 159 -0.18 15.49 4.64
C LEU A 159 1.35 15.38 4.71
N GLU A 160 1.86 14.27 5.25
CA GLU A 160 3.27 14.04 5.53
C GLU A 160 3.77 12.71 4.93
N THR A 161 4.92 12.73 4.28
CA THR A 161 5.58 11.50 3.81
C THR A 161 6.14 10.71 4.99
N VAL A 162 6.01 9.39 4.94
CA VAL A 162 6.51 8.47 5.98
C VAL A 162 7.47 7.46 5.36
N ASP A 163 8.73 7.49 5.80
CA ASP A 163 9.80 6.71 5.17
C ASP A 163 9.68 5.21 5.41
N GLU A 164 9.40 4.80 6.65
CA GLU A 164 9.37 3.40 7.05
C GLU A 164 7.96 2.96 7.46
N PRO A 165 7.46 1.83 6.93
CA PRO A 165 6.26 1.21 7.46
C PRO A 165 6.49 0.67 8.87
N ARG A 166 5.38 0.52 9.60
CA ARG A 166 5.35 -0.08 10.94
C ARG A 166 5.47 -1.60 10.85
N GLY A 167 6.04 -2.21 11.90
CA GLY A 167 6.23 -3.66 12.00
C GLY A 167 7.37 -4.21 11.14
N THR A 168 7.33 -5.50 10.85
CA THR A 168 8.38 -6.21 10.08
C THR A 168 8.30 -6.00 8.56
N LYS A 169 7.13 -5.61 8.02
CA LYS A 169 6.94 -5.30 6.59
C LYS A 169 7.60 -3.98 6.25
N LYS A 170 8.89 -3.99 5.91
CA LYS A 170 9.60 -2.74 5.57
C LYS A 170 9.70 -2.43 4.09
N HIS A 171 9.62 -3.44 3.22
CA HIS A 171 9.76 -3.33 1.75
C HIS A 171 10.83 -2.31 1.31
N ARG A 172 11.98 -2.32 2.00
CA ARG A 172 13.02 -1.30 1.88
C ARG A 172 13.44 -1.12 0.42
N GLY A 173 13.56 0.13 -0.02
CA GLY A 173 13.98 0.52 -1.35
C GLY A 173 12.84 0.67 -2.37
N ILE A 174 11.65 0.09 -2.15
CA ILE A 174 10.47 0.29 -3.03
C ILE A 174 9.28 0.92 -2.32
N ASN A 175 9.36 1.15 -1.00
CA ASN A 175 8.27 1.70 -0.22
C ASN A 175 8.11 3.21 -0.48
N MET A 176 6.86 3.65 -0.48
CA MET A 176 6.46 5.03 -0.26
C MET A 176 5.31 5.06 0.75
N GLY A 177 5.46 5.87 1.79
CA GLY A 177 4.42 6.13 2.79
C GLY A 177 3.89 7.56 2.73
N LEU A 178 2.59 7.70 2.96
CA LEU A 178 1.92 9.00 3.15
C LEU A 178 0.92 8.87 4.29
N ARG A 179 0.91 9.86 5.18
CA ARG A 179 -0.12 9.99 6.21
C ARG A 179 -0.85 11.32 6.11
N GLY A 180 -2.10 11.34 6.54
CA GLY A 180 -2.94 12.53 6.57
C GLY A 180 -3.96 12.46 7.71
N ARG A 181 -4.34 13.64 8.22
CA ARG A 181 -5.26 13.80 9.34
C ARG A 181 -6.65 14.17 8.83
N LYS A 182 -7.70 13.59 9.41
CA LYS A 182 -9.07 14.00 9.15
C LYS A 182 -9.39 15.30 9.85
N CYS A 183 -9.97 16.25 9.12
CA CYS A 183 -10.50 17.50 9.67
C CYS A 183 -11.72 17.24 10.58
#